data_AF-A0A6F9WSV0-F1
#
_entry.id   AF-A0A6F9WSV0-F1
#
_cell.length_a   1.000
_cell.length_b   1.000
_cell.length_c   1.000
_cell.angle_alpha   90.00
_cell.angle_beta   90.00
_cell.angle_gamma   90.00
#
_symmetry.space_group_name_H-M   'P 1'
#
loop_
_entity.id
_entity.type
_entity.pdbx_description
1 polymer ?
#
loop_
_entity_poly.entity_id
_entity_poly.type
_entity_poly.pdbx_seq_one_letter_code
_entity_poly.pdbx_strand_id
1 'polypeptide(L)'
;MGEQQKEQLPMPEAVTHLLKECRMVLPGIQALFGFQLIVVFNPGFEQKLQRGEQLLHLSAIGLVGVAVALVMAPAAYHRQVGPQKVSQDFIGIASRLLLWSMFPLMLGICFDFYLVSKIIVHDAVTGLLLSVILLCVYYFLWFVVPRLESLRNTQSSPRR
;
A
#
# COMPACT_ATOMS: atom_id res chain seq x y z
N MET A 1 -6.08 -7.20 39.58
CA MET A 1 -7.13 -7.70 38.68
C MET A 1 -7.31 -6.63 37.61
N GLY A 2 -6.80 -6.89 36.43
CA GLY A 2 -6.81 -5.97 35.29
C GLY A 2 -6.56 -6.83 34.08
N GLU A 3 -7.52 -7.68 33.77
CA GLU A 3 -7.52 -8.45 32.53
C GLU A 3 -7.42 -7.42 31.40
N GLN A 4 -6.27 -7.38 30.71
CA GLN A 4 -6.24 -6.81 29.37
C GLN A 4 -7.04 -7.76 28.50
N GLN A 5 -8.35 -7.61 28.59
CA GLN A 5 -9.33 -8.11 27.65
C GLN A 5 -8.83 -7.62 26.30
N LYS A 6 -8.27 -8.53 25.49
CA LYS A 6 -8.18 -8.32 24.04
C LYS A 6 -9.61 -8.06 23.62
N GLU A 7 -9.97 -6.78 23.53
CA GLU A 7 -11.29 -6.32 23.19
C GLU A 7 -11.55 -6.84 21.77
N GLN A 8 -12.17 -8.02 21.69
CA GLN A 8 -12.69 -8.56 20.45
C GLN A 8 -13.82 -7.61 20.08
N LEU A 9 -13.49 -6.56 19.32
CA LEU A 9 -14.46 -5.61 18.82
C LEU A 9 -15.65 -6.39 18.26
N PRO A 10 -16.89 -6.04 18.60
CA PRO A 10 -18.07 -6.59 17.97
C PRO A 10 -17.86 -6.65 16.45
N MET A 11 -18.14 -7.80 15.84
CA MET A 11 -17.92 -8.06 14.41
C MET A 11 -18.32 -6.91 13.44
N PRO A 12 -19.44 -6.20 13.66
CA PRO A 12 -19.81 -5.03 12.85
C PRO A 12 -18.88 -3.82 13.02
N GLU A 13 -18.35 -3.61 14.22
CA GLU A 13 -17.41 -2.53 14.52
C GLU A 13 -16.07 -2.77 13.86
N ALA A 14 -15.52 -3.99 13.94
CA ALA A 14 -14.27 -4.36 13.27
C ALA A 14 -14.32 -4.12 11.75
N VAL A 15 -15.43 -4.46 11.10
CA VAL A 15 -15.65 -4.19 9.66
C VAL A 15 -15.76 -2.71 9.36
N THR A 16 -16.48 -1.96 10.19
CA THR A 16 -16.61 -0.52 10.03
C THR A 16 -15.26 0.17 10.19
N HIS A 17 -14.43 -0.26 11.14
CA HIS A 17 -13.07 0.22 11.35
C HIS A 17 -12.18 -0.08 10.14
N LEU A 18 -12.13 -1.32 9.67
CA LEU A 18 -11.31 -1.70 8.51
C LEU A 18 -11.72 -0.91 7.25
N LEU A 19 -13.02 -0.77 6.98
CA LEU A 19 -13.50 0.02 5.85
C LEU A 19 -13.18 1.52 5.99
N LYS A 20 -13.17 2.06 7.22
CA LYS A 20 -12.74 3.43 7.48
C LYS A 20 -11.25 3.60 7.20
N GLU A 21 -10.40 2.67 7.63
CA GLU A 21 -8.96 2.68 7.33
C GLU A 21 -8.71 2.67 5.82
N CYS A 22 -9.38 1.80 5.08
CA CYS A 22 -9.31 1.76 3.60
C CYS A 22 -9.67 3.11 2.99
N ARG A 23 -10.78 3.71 3.44
CA ARG A 23 -11.28 4.99 2.93
C ARG A 23 -10.41 6.16 3.32
N MET A 24 -9.65 6.07 4.40
CA MET A 24 -8.72 7.10 4.84
C MET A 24 -7.48 7.15 3.93
N VAL A 25 -6.96 6.00 3.51
CA VAL A 25 -5.76 5.92 2.66
C VAL A 25 -6.06 6.09 1.17
N LEU A 26 -7.26 5.71 0.73
CA LEU A 26 -7.62 5.66 -0.69
C LEU A 26 -7.46 7.00 -1.43
N PRO A 27 -7.88 8.17 -0.87
CA PRO A 27 -7.69 9.45 -1.55
C PRO A 27 -6.23 9.79 -1.85
N GLY A 28 -5.30 9.43 -0.94
CA GLY A 28 -3.88 9.65 -1.14
C GLY A 28 -3.32 8.82 -2.31
N ILE A 29 -3.67 7.54 -2.36
CA ILE A 29 -3.25 6.64 -3.46
C ILE A 29 -3.89 7.08 -4.79
N GLN A 30 -5.16 7.50 -4.78
CA GLN A 30 -5.85 7.99 -5.97
C GLN A 30 -5.23 9.28 -6.51
N ALA A 31 -4.80 10.20 -5.64
CA ALA A 31 -4.09 11.40 -6.06
C ALA A 31 -2.76 11.05 -6.74
N LEU A 32 -1.95 10.18 -6.13
CA LEU A 32 -0.70 9.69 -6.74
C LEU A 32 -0.96 9.05 -8.11
N PHE A 33 -1.95 8.16 -8.19
CA PHE A 33 -2.34 7.51 -9.45
C PHE A 33 -2.75 8.51 -10.53
N GLY A 34 -3.56 9.52 -10.18
CA GLY A 34 -3.94 10.59 -11.09
C GLY A 34 -2.74 11.41 -11.57
N PHE A 35 -1.79 11.72 -10.67
CA PHE A 35 -0.58 12.46 -11.02
C PHE A 35 0.37 11.66 -11.93
N GLN A 36 0.43 10.34 -11.79
CA GLN A 36 1.17 9.50 -12.72
C GLN A 36 0.53 9.55 -14.13
N LEU A 37 -0.80 9.41 -14.21
CA LEU A 37 -1.51 9.44 -15.50
C LEU A 37 -1.35 10.76 -16.24
N ILE A 38 -1.41 11.90 -15.53
CA ILE A 38 -1.27 13.21 -16.17
C ILE A 38 0.16 13.48 -16.66
N VAL A 39 1.17 12.89 -16.02
CA VAL A 39 2.58 13.06 -16.38
C VAL A 39 2.86 12.66 -17.83
N VAL A 40 2.18 11.62 -18.34
CA VAL A 40 2.37 11.12 -19.72
C VAL A 40 1.98 12.16 -20.77
N PHE A 41 1.06 13.07 -20.44
CA PHE A 41 0.64 14.15 -21.35
C PHE A 41 1.51 15.40 -21.27
N ASN A 42 2.51 15.43 -20.39
CA ASN A 42 3.44 16.53 -20.30
C ASN A 42 4.40 16.48 -21.51
N PRO A 43 4.62 17.59 -22.26
CA PRO A 43 5.58 17.63 -23.37
C PRO A 43 6.99 17.15 -22.98
N GLY A 44 7.36 17.32 -21.70
CA GLY A 44 8.64 16.85 -21.18
C GLY A 44 8.76 15.32 -21.05
N PHE A 45 7.66 14.56 -21.08
CA PHE A 45 7.68 13.11 -20.88
C PHE A 45 8.41 12.40 -22.01
N GLU A 46 8.03 12.65 -23.27
CA GLU A 46 8.70 12.05 -24.44
C GLU A 46 10.11 12.60 -24.66
N GLN A 47 10.36 13.86 -24.27
CA GLN A 47 11.66 14.51 -24.46
C GLN A 47 12.70 14.10 -23.43
N LYS A 48 12.29 13.86 -22.17
CA LYS A 48 13.20 13.59 -21.05
C LYS A 48 13.37 12.11 -20.74
N LEU A 49 12.42 11.25 -21.14
CA LEU A 49 12.48 9.81 -20.84
C LEU A 49 12.80 8.99 -22.09
N GLN A 50 13.78 8.11 -21.95
CA GLN A 50 14.07 7.04 -22.91
C GLN A 50 12.95 6.00 -22.90
N ARG A 51 12.89 5.18 -23.96
CA ARG A 51 11.84 4.15 -24.11
C ARG A 51 11.75 3.19 -22.91
N GLY A 52 12.88 2.79 -22.35
CA GLY A 52 12.90 1.93 -21.15
C GLY A 52 12.29 2.60 -19.92
N GLU A 53 12.46 3.91 -19.77
CA GLU A 53 11.91 4.69 -18.66
C GLU A 53 10.41 4.91 -18.78
N GLN A 54 9.92 5.09 -20.01
CA GLN A 54 8.48 5.13 -20.29
C GLN A 54 7.80 3.80 -19.93
N LEU A 55 8.45 2.66 -20.24
CA LEU A 55 7.97 1.34 -19.84
C LEU A 55 8.03 1.11 -18.33
N LEU A 56 9.06 1.66 -17.67
CA LEU A 56 9.15 1.62 -16.22
C LEU A 56 8.04 2.45 -15.56
N HIS A 57 7.74 3.64 -16.10
CA HIS A 57 6.62 4.46 -15.65
C HIS A 57 5.27 3.75 -15.88
N LEU A 58 5.09 3.11 -17.04
CA LEU A 58 3.90 2.29 -17.30
C LEU A 58 3.77 1.14 -16.29
N SER A 59 4.88 0.51 -15.94
CA SER A 59 4.91 -0.54 -14.91
C SER A 59 4.54 0.03 -13.53
N ALA A 60 5.04 1.22 -13.19
CA ALA A 60 4.69 1.93 -11.96
C ALA A 60 3.19 2.25 -11.89
N ILE A 61 2.61 2.80 -12.96
CA ILE A 61 1.17 3.05 -13.09
C ILE A 61 0.37 1.75 -12.91
N GLY A 62 0.79 0.67 -13.58
CA GLY A 62 0.11 -0.63 -13.48
C GLY A 62 0.13 -1.18 -12.05
N LEU A 63 1.26 -1.10 -11.37
CA LEU A 63 1.41 -1.51 -9.98
C LEU A 63 0.52 -0.69 -9.03
N VAL A 64 0.53 0.65 -9.15
CA VAL A 64 -0.35 1.50 -8.33
C VAL A 64 -1.82 1.23 -8.65
N GLY A 65 -2.18 1.02 -9.92
CA GLY A 65 -3.54 0.63 -10.32
C GLY A 65 -4.02 -0.67 -9.68
N VAL A 66 -3.15 -1.69 -9.62
CA VAL A 66 -3.44 -2.95 -8.90
C VAL A 66 -3.61 -2.69 -7.40
N ALA A 67 -2.76 -1.86 -6.80
CA ALA A 67 -2.89 -1.50 -5.39
C ALA A 67 -4.23 -0.81 -5.10
N VAL A 68 -4.64 0.16 -5.93
CA VAL A 68 -5.95 0.83 -5.83
C VAL A 68 -7.09 -0.19 -5.92
N ALA A 69 -7.05 -1.11 -6.89
CA ALA A 69 -8.07 -2.13 -7.05
C ALA A 69 -8.20 -3.03 -5.81
N LEU A 70 -7.07 -3.45 -5.23
CA LEU A 70 -7.04 -4.28 -4.03
C LEU A 70 -7.57 -3.53 -2.78
N VAL A 71 -7.22 -2.25 -2.60
CA VAL A 71 -7.73 -1.42 -1.49
C VAL A 71 -9.23 -1.14 -1.64
N MET A 72 -9.74 -1.01 -2.87
CA MET A 72 -11.16 -0.76 -3.13
C MET A 72 -12.03 -2.02 -3.04
N ALA A 73 -11.45 -3.21 -3.22
CA ALA A 73 -12.18 -4.48 -3.28
C ALA A 73 -13.04 -4.78 -2.03
N PRO A 74 -12.61 -4.56 -0.77
CA PRO A 74 -13.46 -4.77 0.40
C PRO A 74 -14.71 -3.90 0.40
N ALA A 75 -14.60 -2.63 -0.01
CA ALA A 75 -15.72 -1.71 -0.08
C ALA A 75 -16.71 -2.11 -1.19
N ALA A 76 -16.20 -2.55 -2.34
CA ALA A 76 -17.02 -3.07 -3.43
C ALA A 76 -17.76 -4.35 -3.02
N TYR A 77 -17.06 -5.29 -2.40
CA TYR A 77 -17.63 -6.55 -1.91
C TYR A 77 -18.73 -6.29 -0.85
N HIS A 78 -18.46 -5.43 0.13
CA HIS A 78 -19.44 -5.05 1.15
C HIS A 78 -20.71 -4.45 0.53
N ARG A 79 -20.56 -3.62 -0.51
CA ARG A 79 -21.69 -3.01 -1.22
C ARG A 79 -22.51 -4.03 -2.03
N GLN A 80 -21.88 -5.08 -2.56
CA GLN A 80 -22.56 -6.12 -3.34
C GLN A 80 -23.31 -7.14 -2.46
N VAL A 81 -22.73 -7.54 -1.32
CA VAL A 81 -23.29 -8.61 -0.46
C VAL A 81 -24.35 -8.09 0.51
N GLY A 82 -24.39 -6.78 0.77
CA GLY A 82 -25.35 -6.14 1.66
C GLY A 82 -24.99 -6.25 3.16
N PRO A 83 -25.45 -5.32 4.00
CA PRO A 83 -25.01 -5.16 5.40
C PRO A 83 -25.42 -6.31 6.36
N GLN A 84 -26.21 -7.28 5.92
CA GLN A 84 -26.75 -8.35 6.78
C GLN A 84 -25.89 -9.63 6.81
N LYS A 85 -24.81 -9.71 6.01
CA LYS A 85 -23.93 -10.90 5.92
C LYS A 85 -22.46 -10.58 6.23
N VAL A 86 -22.25 -9.76 7.25
CA VAL A 86 -20.90 -9.40 7.70
C VAL A 86 -20.30 -10.58 8.48
N SER A 87 -19.61 -11.49 7.77
CA SER A 87 -18.96 -12.69 8.35
C SER A 87 -17.53 -12.40 8.82
N GLN A 88 -17.02 -13.21 9.76
CA GLN A 88 -15.59 -13.29 10.13
C GLN A 88 -14.70 -13.47 8.90
N ASP A 89 -15.18 -14.23 7.91
CA ASP A 89 -14.45 -14.48 6.66
C ASP A 89 -14.23 -13.20 5.85
N PHE A 90 -15.17 -12.26 5.88
CA PHE A 90 -15.03 -10.99 5.16
C PHE A 90 -13.89 -10.15 5.73
N ILE A 91 -13.76 -10.07 7.05
CA ILE A 91 -12.64 -9.37 7.70
C ILE A 91 -11.32 -10.00 7.26
N GLY A 92 -11.22 -11.33 7.30
CA GLY A 92 -10.02 -12.04 6.89
C GLY A 92 -9.64 -11.80 5.42
N ILE A 93 -10.61 -11.81 4.51
CA ILE A 93 -10.40 -11.50 3.10
C ILE A 93 -9.96 -10.04 2.93
N ALA A 94 -10.66 -9.10 3.58
CA ALA A 94 -10.35 -7.68 3.47
C ALA A 94 -8.92 -7.38 3.98
N SER A 95 -8.55 -7.88 5.16
CA SER A 95 -7.20 -7.73 5.69
C SER A 95 -6.13 -8.31 4.76
N ARG A 96 -6.37 -9.47 4.13
CA ARG A 96 -5.44 -10.05 3.15
C ARG A 96 -5.31 -9.18 1.90
N LEU A 97 -6.40 -8.63 1.38
CA LEU A 97 -6.38 -7.74 0.22
C LEU A 97 -5.58 -6.48 0.50
N LEU A 98 -5.75 -5.87 1.69
CA LEU A 98 -4.95 -4.71 2.11
C LEU A 98 -3.46 -5.08 2.24
N LEU A 99 -3.13 -6.22 2.85
CA LEU A 99 -1.74 -6.67 2.95
C LEU A 99 -1.13 -6.91 1.55
N TRP A 100 -1.89 -7.50 0.63
CA TRP A 100 -1.45 -7.73 -0.74
C TRP A 100 -1.32 -6.44 -1.55
N SER A 101 -2.07 -5.38 -1.23
CA SER A 101 -1.95 -4.09 -1.93
C SER A 101 -0.69 -3.33 -1.57
N MET A 102 -0.09 -3.60 -0.40
CA MET A 102 1.13 -2.91 0.05
C MET A 102 2.31 -3.19 -0.89
N PHE A 103 2.50 -4.43 -1.33
CA PHE A 103 3.60 -4.79 -2.23
C PHE A 103 3.62 -4.01 -3.57
N PRO A 104 2.54 -4.04 -4.37
CA PRO A 104 2.53 -3.31 -5.64
C PRO A 104 2.58 -1.79 -5.41
N LEU A 105 1.97 -1.27 -4.34
CA LEU A 105 2.08 0.16 -4.00
C LEU A 105 3.53 0.58 -3.73
N MET A 106 4.25 -0.20 -2.92
CA MET A 106 5.67 0.03 -2.60
C MET A 106 6.51 0.10 -3.89
N LEU A 107 6.37 -0.91 -4.76
CA LEU A 107 7.15 -1.00 -5.98
C LEU A 107 6.83 0.14 -6.95
N GLY A 108 5.54 0.46 -7.13
CA GLY A 108 5.12 1.55 -8.00
C GLY A 108 5.70 2.90 -7.58
N ILE A 109 5.64 3.23 -6.28
CA ILE A 109 6.23 4.45 -5.74
C ILE A 109 7.75 4.47 -5.93
N CYS A 110 8.44 3.35 -5.69
CA CYS A 110 9.90 3.28 -5.85
C CYS A 110 10.34 3.45 -7.31
N PHE A 111 9.56 2.94 -8.26
CA PHE A 111 9.83 3.09 -9.70
C PHE A 111 9.70 4.55 -10.14
N ASP A 112 8.63 5.24 -9.76
CA ASP A 112 8.51 6.67 -10.06
C ASP A 112 9.57 7.49 -9.36
N PHE A 113 9.88 7.16 -8.11
CA PHE A 113 10.92 7.87 -7.37
C PHE A 113 12.30 7.70 -8.03
N TYR A 114 12.60 6.53 -8.58
CA TYR A 114 13.80 6.32 -9.39
C TYR A 114 13.81 7.23 -10.61
N LEU A 115 12.71 7.28 -11.37
CA LEU A 115 12.60 8.12 -12.57
C LEU A 115 12.79 9.60 -12.25
N VAL A 116 12.09 10.09 -11.22
CA VAL A 116 12.19 11.48 -10.77
C VAL A 116 13.60 11.80 -10.27
N SER A 117 14.19 10.92 -9.46
CA SER A 117 15.54 11.11 -8.92
C SER A 117 16.60 11.15 -10.03
N LYS A 118 16.50 10.25 -11.02
CA LYS A 118 17.40 10.25 -12.18
C LYS A 118 17.28 11.55 -12.98
N ILE A 119 16.06 12.05 -13.20
CA ILE A 119 15.83 13.32 -13.93
C ILE A 119 16.45 14.51 -13.19
N ILE A 120 16.36 14.53 -11.86
CA ILE A 120 16.90 15.63 -11.04
C ILE A 120 18.43 15.59 -10.95
N VAL A 121 19.00 14.41 -10.71
CA VAL A 121 20.43 14.25 -10.46
C VAL A 121 21.24 14.08 -11.75
N HIS A 122 20.57 13.75 -12.87
CA HIS A 122 21.19 13.41 -14.14
C HIS A 122 22.13 12.19 -14.09
N ASP A 123 22.00 11.35 -13.06
CA ASP A 123 22.79 10.13 -12.87
C ASP A 123 21.89 8.95 -12.48
N ALA A 124 22.00 7.85 -13.23
CA ALA A 124 21.18 6.66 -13.03
C ALA A 124 21.57 5.90 -11.76
N VAL A 125 22.87 5.88 -11.41
CA VAL A 125 23.36 5.13 -10.25
C VAL A 125 22.86 5.79 -8.96
N THR A 126 22.99 7.11 -8.85
CA THR A 126 22.49 7.87 -7.70
C THR A 126 20.97 7.78 -7.59
N GLY A 127 20.24 7.88 -8.71
CA GLY A 127 18.80 7.68 -8.73
C GLY A 127 18.39 6.29 -8.24
N LEU A 128 19.12 5.25 -8.64
CA LEU A 128 18.89 3.88 -8.18
C LEU A 128 19.16 3.72 -6.68
N LEU A 129 20.27 4.27 -6.18
CA LEU A 129 20.60 4.23 -4.75
C LEU A 129 19.51 4.89 -3.91
N LEU A 130 19.01 6.06 -4.31
CA LEU A 130 17.93 6.76 -3.63
C LEU A 130 16.63 5.94 -3.63
N SER A 131 16.29 5.31 -4.75
CA SER A 131 15.13 4.42 -4.85
C SER A 131 15.27 3.17 -3.98
N VAL A 132 16.46 2.56 -3.93
CA VAL A 132 16.75 1.42 -3.04
C VAL A 132 16.64 1.82 -1.57
N ILE A 133 17.15 2.99 -1.18
CA ILE A 133 16.99 3.51 0.18
C ILE A 133 15.51 3.66 0.52
N LEU A 134 14.72 4.27 -0.37
CA LEU A 134 13.28 4.43 -0.17
C LEU A 134 12.57 3.07 -0.06
N LEU A 135 12.94 2.11 -0.90
CA LEU A 135 12.43 0.73 -0.84
C LEU A 135 12.75 0.08 0.51
N CYS A 136 13.96 0.25 1.03
CA CYS A 136 14.35 -0.23 2.34
C CYS A 136 13.53 0.41 3.46
N VAL A 137 13.25 1.72 3.38
CA VAL A 137 12.38 2.43 4.35
C VAL A 137 10.97 1.83 4.33
N TYR A 138 10.35 1.69 3.15
CA TYR A 138 9.02 1.07 3.04
C TYR A 138 9.03 -0.38 3.56
N TYR A 139 10.01 -1.19 3.16
CA TYR A 139 10.11 -2.57 3.59
C TYR A 139 10.27 -2.68 5.11
N PHE A 140 11.10 -1.82 5.70
CA PHE A 140 11.31 -1.78 7.14
C PHE A 140 10.02 -1.39 7.89
N LEU A 141 9.37 -0.30 7.49
CA LEU A 141 8.15 0.18 8.16
C LEU A 141 7.00 -0.81 8.01
N TRP A 142 6.84 -1.45 6.85
CA TRP A 142 5.66 -2.26 6.55
C TRP A 142 5.80 -3.74 6.93
N PHE A 143 7.02 -4.30 6.92
CA PHE A 143 7.22 -5.72 7.19
C PHE A 143 8.09 -5.99 8.40
N VAL A 144 9.13 -5.18 8.66
CA VAL A 144 10.06 -5.44 9.77
C VAL A 144 9.44 -4.98 11.09
N VAL A 145 8.93 -3.76 11.17
CA VAL A 145 8.31 -3.23 12.40
C VAL A 145 7.16 -4.12 12.90
N PRO A 146 6.17 -4.51 12.08
CA PRO A 146 5.06 -5.34 12.57
C PRO A 146 5.50 -6.73 13.03
N ARG A 147 6.53 -7.31 12.39
CA ARG A 147 7.09 -8.61 12.78
C ARG A 147 7.84 -8.52 14.11
N LEU A 148 8.59 -7.45 14.35
CA LEU A 148 9.29 -7.22 15.63
C LEU A 148 8.30 -7.09 16.79
N GLU A 149 7.19 -6.40 16.58
CA GLU A 149 6.14 -6.26 17.60
C GLU A 149 5.42 -7.58 17.88
N SER A 150 5.17 -8.38 16.84
CA SER A 150 4.62 -9.72 16.98
C SER A 150 5.52 -10.62 17.85
N LEU A 151 6.84 -10.56 17.66
CA LEU A 151 7.82 -11.30 18.47
C LEU A 151 7.88 -10.81 19.92
N ARG A 152 7.78 -9.49 20.15
CA ARG A 152 7.77 -8.90 21.50
C ARG A 152 6.52 -9.31 22.30
N ASN A 153 5.35 -9.30 21.66
CA ASN A 153 4.09 -9.68 22.31
C ASN A 153 4.01 -11.18 22.64
N THR A 154 4.80 -12.02 21.97
CA THR A 154 4.84 -13.46 22.27
C THR A 154 5.68 -13.77 23.51
N GLN A 155 6.67 -12.92 23.84
CA GLN A 155 7.52 -13.11 25.03
C GLN A 155 6.92 -12.56 26.33
N SER A 156 5.96 -11.64 26.25
CA SER A 156 5.29 -11.04 27.42
C SER A 156 4.10 -11.86 27.96
N SER A 157 3.90 -13.10 27.51
CA SER A 157 2.92 -14.02 28.09
C SER A 157 3.64 -15.05 28.99
N PRO A 158 3.98 -14.70 30.25
CA PRO A 158 4.37 -15.71 31.21
C PRO A 158 3.15 -16.59 31.45
N ARG A 159 3.25 -17.87 31.03
CA ARG A 159 2.32 -18.92 31.45
C ARG A 159 2.05 -18.78 32.94
N ARG A 160 0.81 -18.48 33.31
CA ARG A 160 0.26 -18.73 34.64
C ARG A 160 -1.06 -19.45 34.47
#